data_AF-A0A9P4I7I5-F1
#
_entry.id   AF-A0A9P4I7I5-F1
#
_cell.length_a   1.000
_cell.length_b   1.000
_cell.length_c   1.000
_cell.angle_alpha   90.00
_cell.angle_beta   90.00
_cell.angle_gamma   90.00
#
_symmetry.space_group_name_H-M   'P 1'
#
loop_
_entity.id
_entity.type
_entity.pdbx_description
1 polymer ?
#
loop_
_entity_poly.entity_id
_entity_poly.type
_entity_poly.pdbx_seq_one_letter_code
_entity_poly.pdbx_strand_id
1 'polypeptide(L)' 'MPTPIDRAIQSRASRNAFLGFAGIVAATAAWAIWGSNSMFPEEEDPKGGLYIASLRTLLTR' A
#
# COMPACT_ATOMS: atom_id res chain seq x y z
N MET A 1 24.79 -28.13 29.04
CA MET A 1 23.53 -27.81 29.75
C MET A 1 22.72 -26.90 28.84
N PRO A 2 21.55 -27.30 28.32
CA PRO A 2 20.75 -26.44 27.45
C PRO A 2 20.15 -25.31 28.28
N THR A 3 20.59 -24.07 28.02
CA THR A 3 20.15 -22.92 28.80
C THR A 3 18.72 -22.52 28.41
N PRO A 4 18.00 -21.76 29.27
CA PRO A 4 16.68 -21.24 28.92
C PRO A 4 16.66 -20.42 27.62
N ILE A 5 17.76 -19.71 27.33
CA ILE A 5 17.95 -18.94 26.09
C ILE A 5 18.05 -19.87 24.86
N ASP A 6 18.77 -20.98 24.95
CA ASP A 6 18.86 -21.94 23.83
C ASP A 6 17.50 -22.56 23.50
N ARG A 7 16.67 -22.81 24.53
CA ARG A 7 15.31 -23.30 24.32
C ARG A 7 14.39 -22.24 23.71
N ALA A 8 14.52 -20.98 24.12
CA ALA A 8 13.73 -19.88 23.56
C ALA A 8 14.02 -19.65 22.06
N ILE A 9 15.28 -19.81 21.65
CA ILE A 9 15.71 -19.67 20.26
C ILE A 9 15.28 -20.89 19.42
N GLN A 10 15.41 -22.11 19.96
CA GLN A 10 15.23 -23.34 19.19
C GLN A 10 13.78 -23.86 19.09
N SER A 11 12.90 -23.53 20.03
CA SER A 11 11.83 -24.51 20.34
C SER A 11 10.42 -24.18 19.85
N ARG A 12 10.04 -22.91 19.62
CA ARG A 12 8.66 -22.53 19.19
C ARG A 12 8.44 -21.03 19.07
N ALA A 13 8.99 -20.23 19.98
CA ALA A 13 8.73 -18.80 20.04
C ALA A 13 9.18 -18.07 18.75
N SER A 14 10.38 -18.40 18.26
CA SER A 14 10.93 -17.86 17.01
C SER A 14 10.13 -18.26 15.76
N ARG A 15 9.66 -19.51 15.70
CA ARG A 15 8.85 -20.00 14.57
C ARG A 15 7.46 -19.38 14.54
N ASN A 16 6.83 -19.22 15.70
CA ASN A 16 5.51 -18.59 15.80
C ASN A 16 5.60 -17.08 15.51
N ALA A 17 6.67 -16.42 15.94
CA ALA A 17 6.92 -15.01 15.61
C ALA A 17 7.10 -14.80 14.10
N PHE A 18 7.88 -15.67 13.44
CA PHE A 18 8.05 -15.60 11.99
C PHE A 18 6.75 -15.84 11.23
N LEU A 19 5.96 -16.86 11.62
CA LEU A 19 4.66 -17.14 10.99
C LEU A 19 3.66 -15.99 11.20
N GLY A 20 3.64 -15.38 12.39
CA GLY A 20 2.82 -14.21 12.67
C GLY A 20 3.23 -13.00 11.82
N PHE A 21 4.52 -12.70 11.76
CA PHE A 21 5.06 -11.62 10.92
C PHE A 21 4.78 -11.84 9.44
N ALA A 22 5.09 -13.04 8.92
CA ALA A 22 4.84 -13.39 7.53
C ALA A 22 3.34 -13.33 7.19
N GLY A 23 2.46 -13.75 8.11
CA GLY A 23 1.02 -13.65 7.96
C GLY A 23 0.53 -12.20 7.84
N ILE A 24 1.04 -11.29 8.69
CA ILE A 24 0.71 -9.87 8.62
C ILE A 24 1.21 -9.25 7.31
N VAL A 25 2.46 -9.52 6.93
CA VAL A 25 3.03 -8.99 5.68
C VAL A 25 2.24 -9.49 4.46
N ALA A 26 1.88 -10.78 4.42
CA ALA A 26 1.06 -11.33 3.36
C ALA A 26 -0.34 -10.71 3.30
N ALA A 27 -0.98 -10.47 4.45
CA ALA A 27 -2.27 -9.80 4.53
C ALA A 27 -2.19 -8.34 4.02
N THR A 28 -1.16 -7.60 4.43
CA THR A 28 -0.91 -6.22 3.95
C THR A 28 -0.63 -6.20 2.45
N ALA A 29 0.14 -7.15 1.92
CA ALA A 29 0.43 -7.24 0.49
C ALA A 29 -0.83 -7.58 -0.33
N ALA A 30 -1.66 -8.53 0.14
CA ALA A 30 -2.95 -8.81 -0.47
C ALA A 30 -3.86 -7.57 -0.45
N TRP A 31 -3.90 -6.86 0.67
CA TRP A 31 -4.66 -5.61 0.79
C TRP A 31 -4.13 -4.50 -0.13
N ALA A 32 -2.82 -4.43 -0.36
CA ALA A 32 -2.22 -3.47 -1.29
C ALA A 32 -2.55 -3.77 -2.76
N ILE A 33 -2.67 -5.05 -3.15
CA ILE A 33 -2.99 -5.44 -4.53
C ILE A 33 -4.47 -5.19 -4.87
N TRP A 34 -5.38 -5.52 -3.95
CA TRP A 34 -6.82 -5.43 -4.20
C TRP A 34 -7.49 -4.17 -3.63
N GLY A 35 -6.86 -3.51 -2.65
CA GLY A 35 -7.37 -2.30 -1.99
C GLY A 35 -6.67 -1.01 -2.42
N SER A 36 -5.83 -1.03 -3.47
CA SER A 36 -5.07 0.14 -3.94
C SER A 36 -5.94 1.36 -4.25
N ASN A 37 -7.18 1.15 -4.69
CA ASN A 37 -8.12 2.21 -5.04
C ASN A 37 -8.65 2.99 -3.82
N SER A 38 -8.28 2.57 -2.60
CA SER A 38 -8.70 3.22 -1.35
C SER A 38 -7.54 3.93 -0.63
N MET A 39 -6.29 3.67 -1.01
CA MET A 39 -5.11 4.24 -0.33
C MET A 39 -4.72 5.61 -0.86
N PHE A 40 -4.93 5.84 -2.16
CA PHE A 40 -4.68 7.12 -2.80
C PHE A 40 -5.95 7.49 -3.56
N PRO A 41 -6.62 8.59 -3.20
CA PRO A 41 -7.65 9.16 -4.08
C PRO A 41 -6.99 9.40 -5.43
N GLU A 42 -7.57 8.89 -6.52
CA GLU A 42 -7.16 9.33 -7.86
C GLU A 42 -7.39 10.84 -7.91
N GLU A 43 -6.29 11.60 -7.95
CA GLU A 43 -6.35 13.04 -8.20
C GLU A 43 -7.07 13.22 -9.52
N GLU A 44 -8.16 13.99 -9.55
CA GLU A 44 -8.86 14.29 -10.80
C GLU A 44 -7.83 14.83 -11.80
N ASP A 45 -7.62 14.10 -12.91
CA ASP A 45 -6.68 14.48 -13.95
C ASP A 45 -6.92 15.96 -14.31
N PRO A 46 -5.93 16.85 -14.12
CA PRO A 46 -6.14 18.28 -14.31
C PRO A 46 -6.66 18.50 -15.72
N LYS A 47 -7.94 18.90 -15.81
CA LYS A 47 -8.63 19.18 -17.07
C LYS A 47 -7.92 20.33 -17.79
N GLY A 48 -6.90 20.00 -18.58
CA GLY A 48 -6.12 20.92 -19.41
C GLY A 48 -6.88 21.48 -20.62
N GLY A 49 -8.19 21.68 -20.50
CA GLY A 49 -9.08 22.13 -21.57
C GLY A 49 -9.68 23.52 -21.38
N LEU A 50 -9.58 24.13 -20.19
CA LEU A 50 -10.37 25.33 -19.89
C LEU A 50 -9.86 26.59 -20.62
N TYR A 51 -8.56 26.68 -20.88
CA TYR A 51 -7.94 27.89 -21.46
C TYR A 51 -8.05 27.97 -22.99
N ILE A 52 -8.04 26.85 -23.71
CA ILE A 52 -8.08 26.84 -25.20
C ILE A 52 -9.51 27.09 -25.71
N ALA A 53 -10.52 26.54 -25.03
CA ALA A 53 -11.92 26.74 -25.38
C ALA A 53 -12.33 28.21 -25.22
N SER A 54 -11.91 28.86 -24.12
CA SER A 54 -12.24 30.25 -23.85
C SER A 54 -11.55 31.24 -24.81
N LEU A 55 -10.33 30.96 -25.26
CA LEU A 55 -9.62 31.79 -26.25
C LEU A 55 -10.29 31.74 -27.63
N ARG A 56 -10.80 30.58 -28.07
CA ARG A 56 -11.58 30.49 -29.32
C ARG A 56 -12.87 31.30 -29.24
N THR A 57 -13.56 31.26 -28.11
CA THR A 57 -14.81 32.02 -27.93
C THR A 57 -14.58 33.52 -27.93
N LEU A 58 -13.45 34.01 -27.40
CA LEU A 58 -13.10 35.43 -27.39
C LEU A 58 -12.59 35.95 -28.74
N LEU A 59 -11.88 35.13 -29.53
CA LEU A 59 -11.40 35.50 -30.87
C LEU A 59 -12.51 35.46 -31.95
N THR A 60 -13.70 34.97 -31.61
CA THR A 60 -14.86 34.88 -32.54
C THR A 60 -15.97 35.88 -32.18
N ARG A 61 -15.73 36.78 -31.22
CA ARG A 61 -16.55 37.97 -30.94
C ARG A 61 -15.82 39.21 -31.39
#